data_AF-A0A0A0CWB2-F1
#
_entry.id   AF-A0A0A0CWB2-F1
#
_cell.length_a   1.000
_cell.length_b   1.000
_cell.length_c   1.000
_cell.angle_alpha   90.00
_cell.angle_beta   90.00
_cell.angle_gamma   90.00
#
_symmetry.space_group_name_H-M   'P 1'
#
loop_
_entity.id
_entity.type
_entity.pdbx_description
1 polymer ?
#
loop_
_entity_poly.entity_id
_entity_poly.type
_entity_poly.pdbx_seq_one_letter_code
_entity_poly.pdbx_strand_id
1 'polypeptide(L)'
;MVSSAPVLELGRWLPYRMFVVAGRVAELLESFYGPRWGLGLPAWRILAVVADRPGVSAREITRACGLDPVAVSRGIAQLVALGFAR
;
A
#
# COMPACT_ATOMS: atom_id res chain seq x y z
N MET A 1 24.52 -36.26 -12.75
CA MET A 1 24.94 -35.02 -12.05
C MET A 1 23.72 -34.16 -11.83
N VAL A 2 23.21 -34.07 -10.60
CA VAL A 2 22.13 -33.13 -10.29
C VAL A 2 22.79 -31.75 -10.14
N SER A 3 22.54 -30.86 -11.09
CA SER A 3 22.95 -29.46 -10.98
C SER A 3 22.20 -28.84 -9.81
N SER A 4 22.89 -28.47 -8.73
CA SER A 4 22.30 -27.70 -7.64
C SER A 4 22.14 -26.26 -8.10
N ALA A 5 20.95 -25.89 -8.56
CA ALA A 5 20.64 -24.48 -8.79
C ALA A 5 20.91 -23.69 -7.49
N PRO A 6 21.55 -22.52 -7.59
CA PRO A 6 21.85 -21.72 -6.40
C PRO A 6 20.55 -21.42 -5.64
N VAL A 7 20.56 -21.65 -4.33
CA VAL A 7 19.43 -21.35 -3.45
C VAL A 7 19.29 -19.83 -3.33
N LEU A 8 18.10 -19.31 -3.59
CA LEU A 8 17.82 -17.88 -3.41
C LEU A 8 17.78 -17.54 -1.92
N GLU A 9 18.83 -16.90 -1.41
CA GLU A 9 18.91 -16.40 -0.04
C GLU A 9 18.09 -15.11 0.12
N LEU A 10 16.79 -15.24 0.37
CA LEU A 10 15.86 -14.11 0.52
C LEU A 10 16.32 -13.07 1.55
N GLY A 11 16.96 -13.51 2.64
CA GLY A 11 17.52 -12.63 3.68
C GLY A 11 18.64 -11.71 3.21
N ARG A 12 19.25 -11.98 2.05
CA ARG A 12 20.28 -11.13 1.42
C ARG A 12 19.77 -10.44 0.16
N TRP A 13 18.58 -10.79 -0.31
CA TRP A 13 17.99 -10.19 -1.50
C TRP A 13 17.18 -8.94 -1.15
N LEU A 14 17.68 -7.78 -1.58
CA LEU A 14 17.13 -6.48 -1.21
C LEU A 14 15.62 -6.31 -1.52
N PRO A 15 15.10 -6.71 -2.72
CA PRO A 15 13.69 -6.59 -3.03
C PRO A 15 12.78 -7.30 -2.01
N TYR A 16 13.14 -8.52 -1.60
CA TYR A 16 12.37 -9.26 -0.60
C TYR A 16 12.38 -8.57 0.76
N ARG A 17 13.55 -8.09 1.21
CA ARG A 17 13.66 -7.36 2.48
C ARG A 17 12.80 -6.09 2.48
N MET A 18 12.78 -5.37 1.36
CA MET A 18 11.95 -4.16 1.21
C MET A 18 10.46 -4.49 1.22
N PHE A 19 10.04 -5.57 0.56
CA PHE A 19 8.67 -6.05 0.63
C PHE A 19 8.24 -6.36 2.07
N VAL A 20 9.06 -7.07 2.83
CA VAL A 20 8.78 -7.41 4.23
C VAL A 20 8.69 -6.16 5.11
N VAL A 21 9.63 -5.23 4.97
CA VAL A 21 9.62 -3.97 5.75
C VAL A 21 8.40 -3.13 5.40
N ALA A 22 8.09 -2.97 4.11
CA ALA A 22 6.92 -2.21 3.67
C ALA A 22 5.61 -2.83 4.16
N GLY A 23 5.50 -4.16 4.16
CA GLY A 23 4.34 -4.89 4.70
C GLY A 23 4.15 -4.63 6.20
N ARG A 24 5.20 -4.80 7.00
CA ARG A 24 5.14 -4.59 8.47
C ARG A 24 4.80 -3.15 8.86
N VAL A 25 5.37 -2.17 8.14
CA VAL A 25 5.02 -0.76 8.35
C VAL A 25 3.55 -0.51 8.01
N ALA A 26 3.05 -1.13 6.95
CA ALA A 26 1.66 -0.96 6.56
C ALA A 26 0.67 -1.57 7.56
N GLU A 27 0.97 -2.76 8.10
CA GLU A 27 0.19 -3.39 9.18
C GLU A 27 0.15 -2.51 10.44
N LEU A 28 1.31 -1.95 10.83
CA LEU A 28 1.38 -1.03 11.96
C LEU A 28 0.50 0.20 11.75
N LEU A 29 0.57 0.83 10.56
CA LEU A 29 -0.24 2.01 10.26
C LEU A 29 -1.73 1.67 10.19
N GLU A 30 -2.11 0.52 9.64
CA GLU A 30 -3.50 0.07 9.65
C GLU A 30 -4.01 -0.19 11.08
N SER A 31 -3.20 -0.79 11.95
CA SER A 31 -3.56 -0.98 13.36
C SER A 31 -3.72 0.33 14.14
N PHE A 32 -3.04 1.39 13.69
CA PHE A 32 -3.13 2.72 14.29
C PHE A 32 -4.32 3.52 13.74
N TYR A 33 -4.48 3.56 12.41
CA TYR A 33 -5.51 4.36 11.76
C TYR A 33 -6.89 3.69 11.75
N GLY A 34 -6.93 2.36 11.68
CA GLY A 34 -8.16 1.57 11.61
C GLY A 34 -9.11 1.82 12.78
N PRO A 35 -8.69 1.65 14.05
CA PRO A 35 -9.58 1.80 15.20
C PRO A 35 -10.14 3.22 15.38
N ARG A 36 -9.36 4.25 15.01
CA ARG A 36 -9.72 5.65 15.29
C ARG A 36 -10.43 6.35 14.14
N TRP A 37 -10.14 5.97 12.89
CA TRP A 37 -10.69 6.62 11.70
C TRP A 37 -11.32 5.64 10.69
N GLY A 38 -11.30 4.34 10.97
CA GLY A 38 -11.86 3.33 10.07
C GLY A 38 -11.07 3.15 8.77
N LEU A 39 -9.80 3.59 8.73
CA LEU A 39 -8.97 3.55 7.52
C LEU A 39 -8.22 2.22 7.41
N GLY A 40 -8.45 1.49 6.32
CA GLY A 40 -7.64 0.32 5.95
C GLY A 40 -6.37 0.72 5.19
N LEU A 41 -5.52 -0.26 4.91
CA LEU A 41 -4.23 -0.05 4.22
C LEU A 41 -4.35 0.76 2.91
N PRO A 42 -5.28 0.43 1.98
CA PRO A 42 -5.42 1.21 0.76
C PRO A 42 -5.83 2.67 1.02
N ALA A 43 -6.78 2.89 1.93
CA ALA A 43 -7.35 4.21 2.16
C ALA A 43 -6.33 5.21 2.74
N TRP A 44 -5.53 4.84 3.74
CA TRP A 44 -4.54 5.77 4.28
C TRP A 44 -3.43 6.10 3.27
N ARG A 45 -3.00 5.13 2.43
CA ARG A 45 -2.00 5.39 1.38
C ARG A 45 -2.52 6.36 0.34
N ILE A 46 -3.76 6.16 -0.10
CA ILE A 46 -4.43 7.05 -1.05
C ILE A 46 -4.56 8.45 -0.44
N LEU A 47 -4.98 8.53 0.83
CA LEU A 47 -5.11 9.79 1.55
C LEU A 47 -3.76 10.54 1.61
N ALA A 48 -2.66 9.85 1.92
CA ALA A 48 -1.33 10.45 1.93
C ALA A 48 -0.90 10.97 0.56
N VAL A 49 -1.17 10.23 -0.53
CA VAL A 49 -0.84 10.66 -1.90
C VAL A 49 -1.67 11.86 -2.32
N VAL A 50 -2.97 11.87 -2.04
CA VAL A 50 -3.87 12.98 -2.43
C VAL A 50 -3.59 14.22 -1.58
N ALA A 51 -3.18 14.07 -0.31
CA ALA A 51 -2.77 15.17 0.55
C ALA A 51 -1.50 15.87 0.04
N ASP A 52 -0.53 15.10 -0.48
CA ASP A 52 0.69 15.64 -1.12
C ASP A 52 0.37 16.27 -2.50
N ARG A 53 -0.60 15.71 -3.22
CA ARG A 53 -0.90 16.05 -4.62
C ARG A 53 -2.41 16.15 -4.85
N PRO A 54 -3.01 17.34 -4.65
CA PRO A 54 -4.42 17.54 -4.92
C PRO A 54 -4.76 17.33 -6.40
N GLY A 55 -5.89 16.65 -6.67
CA GLY A 55 -6.37 16.45 -8.05
C GLY A 55 -5.69 15.33 -8.83
N VAL A 56 -4.89 14.48 -8.20
CA VAL A 56 -4.31 13.30 -8.86
C VAL A 56 -5.38 12.32 -9.37
N SER A 57 -5.13 11.73 -10.52
CA SER A 57 -6.01 10.72 -11.09
C SER A 57 -5.87 9.36 -10.38
N ALA A 58 -6.90 8.52 -10.47
CA ALA A 58 -6.85 7.15 -9.96
C ALA A 58 -5.66 6.33 -10.51
N ARG A 59 -5.26 6.60 -11.76
CA ARG A 59 -4.10 5.95 -12.39
C ARG A 59 -2.78 6.38 -11.73
N GLU A 60 -2.65 7.66 -11.43
CA GLU A 60 -1.47 8.19 -10.73
C GLU A 60 -1.42 7.71 -9.28
N ILE A 61 -2.57 7.65 -8.60
CA ILE A 61 -2.70 7.04 -7.27
C ILE A 61 -2.25 5.58 -7.30
N THR A 62 -2.70 4.79 -8.28
CA THR A 62 -2.29 3.39 -8.45
C THR A 62 -0.77 3.26 -8.54
N ARG A 63 -0.14 4.08 -9.39
CA ARG A 63 1.32 4.09 -9.56
C ARG A 63 2.04 4.52 -8.29
N ALA A 64 1.57 5.57 -7.61
CA ALA A 64 2.21 6.12 -6.42
C ALA A 64 2.08 5.20 -5.20
N CYS A 65 0.93 4.56 -5.00
CA CYS A 65 0.68 3.69 -3.86
C CYS A 65 1.25 2.28 -4.02
N GLY A 66 1.61 1.87 -5.25
CA GLY A 66 2.00 0.49 -5.57
C GLY A 66 0.87 -0.51 -5.30
N LEU A 67 -0.38 -0.06 -5.44
CA LEU A 67 -1.59 -0.86 -5.25
C LEU A 67 -2.15 -1.28 -6.60
N ASP A 68 -2.90 -2.38 -6.63
CA ASP A 68 -3.67 -2.72 -7.82
C ASP A 68 -4.88 -1.77 -7.99
N PRO A 69 -5.41 -1.63 -9.22
CA PRO A 69 -6.53 -0.72 -9.49
C PRO A 69 -7.79 -1.03 -8.68
N VAL A 70 -8.03 -2.31 -8.32
CA VAL A 70 -9.22 -2.71 -7.56
C VAL A 70 -9.08 -2.25 -6.10
N ALA A 71 -7.91 -2.43 -5.49
CA ALA A 71 -7.60 -1.90 -4.16
C ALA A 71 -7.71 -0.36 -4.11
N VAL A 72 -7.25 0.33 -5.15
CA VAL A 72 -7.39 1.79 -5.26
C VAL A 72 -8.85 2.20 -5.32
N SER A 73 -9.64 1.55 -6.17
CA SER A 73 -11.08 1.83 -6.28
C SER A 73 -11.81 1.65 -4.94
N ARG A 74 -11.56 0.53 -4.24
CA ARG A 74 -12.13 0.29 -2.90
C ARG A 74 -11.67 1.32 -1.88
N GLY A 75 -10.40 1.68 -1.88
CA GLY A 75 -9.86 2.67 -0.95
C GLY A 75 -10.41 4.08 -1.19
N ILE A 76 -10.58 4.50 -2.45
CA ILE A 76 -11.25 5.76 -2.80
C ILE A 76 -12.70 5.72 -2.31
N ALA A 77 -13.44 4.64 -2.58
CA ALA A 77 -14.82 4.50 -2.13
C ALA A 77 -14.94 4.57 -0.59
N GLN A 78 -14.01 3.94 0.14
CA GLN A 78 -13.93 4.04 1.59
C GLN A 78 -13.66 5.48 2.06
N LEU A 79 -12.71 6.19 1.44
CA LEU A 79 -12.42 7.58 1.80
C LEU A 79 -13.61 8.51 1.54
N VAL A 80 -14.34 8.32 0.44
CA VAL A 80 -15.56 9.06 0.14
C VAL A 80 -16.66 8.75 1.18
N ALA A 81 -16.86 7.47 1.51
CA ALA A 81 -17.85 7.06 2.51
C ALA A 81 -17.54 7.62 3.92
N LEU A 82 -16.26 7.79 4.25
CA LEU A 82 -15.79 8.38 5.50
C LEU A 82 -15.72 9.94 5.46
N GLY A 83 -15.98 10.55 4.31
CA GLY A 83 -15.95 12.01 4.14
C GLY A 83 -14.55 12.63 4.01
N PHE A 84 -13.52 11.83 3.73
CA PHE A 84 -12.14 12.29 3.53
C PHE A 84 -11.80 12.66 2.07
N ALA A 85 -12.63 12.26 1.10
CA ALA A 85 -12.46 12.57 -0.32
C ALA A 85 -13.79 12.90 -0.98
N ARG A 86 -13.74 13.57 -2.14
CA ARG A 86 -14.89 13.93 -2.97
C ARG A 86 -14.64 13.60 -4.44
#